data_AF-A0A963GTK8-F1
#
_entry.id   AF-A0A963GTK8-F1
#
_cell.length_a   1.000
_cell.length_b   1.000
_cell.length_c   1.000
_cell.angle_alpha   90.00
_cell.angle_beta   90.00
_cell.angle_gamma   90.00
#
_symmetry.space_group_name_H-M   'P 1'
#
loop_
_entity.id
_entity.type
_entity.pdbx_description
1 polymer ?
#
loop_
_entity_poly.entity_id
_entity_poly.type
_entity_poly.pdbx_seq_one_letter_code
_entity_poly.pdbx_strand_id
1 'polypeptide(L)'
;MLASGPDMSPTGTWGAACGPALRVLGAWLLFSLVLHLAWEIAQLPLYTLWHDERPAHIAWAVAHCTAGDGLIALGAYAVTSVSLHSTKWPWESPSRGLAVLWASGLAWTAFSEWRHVYDLGSWAYADSMPTLAGIGLAPLAQWVVVPGLALWCLRKWHPVRVEASTKPPTGDEGKRIR
;
A
#
# COMPACT_ATOMS: atom_id res chain seq x y z
N MET A 1 -20.82 -4.80 55.74
CA MET A 1 -21.42 -4.48 54.43
C MET A 1 -20.54 -3.39 53.81
N LEU A 2 -19.43 -3.78 53.17
CA LEU A 2 -18.48 -2.85 52.55
C LEU A 2 -18.76 -2.82 51.05
N ALA A 3 -19.07 -1.62 50.53
CA ALA A 3 -19.35 -1.40 49.12
C ALA A 3 -18.08 -1.61 48.29
N SER A 4 -18.13 -2.54 47.34
CA SER A 4 -17.11 -2.73 46.31
C SER A 4 -17.09 -1.49 45.41
N GLY A 5 -15.97 -0.75 45.42
CA GLY A 5 -15.74 0.36 44.49
C GLY A 5 -15.59 -0.12 43.04
N PRO A 6 -15.81 0.76 42.05
CA PRO A 6 -15.61 0.43 40.64
C PRO A 6 -14.12 0.18 40.35
N ASP A 7 -13.84 -0.95 39.71
CA ASP A 7 -12.52 -1.33 39.19
C ASP A 7 -12.06 -0.31 38.14
N MET A 8 -11.01 0.44 38.47
CA MET A 8 -10.32 1.37 37.57
C MET A 8 -8.96 0.80 37.16
N SER A 9 -8.95 -0.38 36.52
CA SER A 9 -7.75 -0.91 35.88
C SER A 9 -7.61 -0.37 34.44
N PRO A 10 -6.53 0.37 34.11
CA PRO A 10 -6.24 0.80 32.74
C PRO A 10 -5.50 -0.32 32.01
N THR A 11 -6.20 -1.41 31.67
CA THR A 11 -5.60 -2.55 30.97
C THR A 11 -6.00 -2.56 29.49
N GLY A 12 -5.12 -2.01 28.66
CA GLY A 12 -4.60 -2.77 27.51
C GLY A 12 -5.33 -2.77 26.17
N THR A 13 -6.19 -1.79 25.84
CA THR A 13 -6.83 -1.78 24.49
C THR A 13 -5.94 -1.20 23.37
N TRP A 14 -4.92 -0.39 23.70
CA TRP A 14 -4.06 0.27 22.70
C TRP A 14 -3.05 -0.68 22.02
N GLY A 15 -2.56 -1.70 22.73
CA GLY A 15 -1.57 -2.65 22.18
C GLY A 15 -2.17 -3.70 21.25
N ALA A 16 -3.40 -4.13 21.50
CA ALA A 16 -4.04 -5.22 20.76
C ALA A 16 -4.48 -4.82 19.33
N ALA A 17 -4.90 -3.57 19.12
CA ALA A 17 -5.32 -3.07 17.81
C ALA A 17 -4.14 -2.74 16.87
N CYS A 18 -2.96 -2.43 17.42
CA CYS A 18 -1.81 -1.97 16.64
C CYS A 18 -1.15 -3.11 15.83
N GLY A 19 -1.09 -4.32 16.40
CA GLY A 19 -0.44 -5.47 15.76
C GLY A 19 -1.05 -5.87 14.41
N PRO A 20 -2.37 -6.14 14.33
CA PRO A 20 -3.02 -6.50 13.07
C PRO A 20 -2.93 -5.40 12.01
N ALA A 21 -3.10 -4.12 12.41
CA ALA A 21 -3.01 -2.99 11.50
C ALA A 21 -1.59 -2.84 10.92
N LEU A 22 -0.55 -2.94 11.76
CA LEU A 22 0.85 -2.88 11.32
C LEU A 22 1.20 -4.03 10.36
N ARG A 23 0.65 -5.23 10.58
CA ARG A 23 0.83 -6.37 9.69
C ARG A 23 0.20 -6.15 8.31
N VAL A 24 -0.99 -5.56 8.26
CA VAL A 24 -1.67 -5.20 7.00
C VAL A 24 -0.88 -4.12 6.25
N LEU A 25 -0.46 -3.07 6.96
CA LEU A 25 0.37 -2.01 6.37
C LEU A 25 1.72 -2.54 5.88
N GLY A 26 2.37 -3.42 6.65
CA GLY A 26 3.61 -4.06 6.26
C GLY A 26 3.45 -4.95 5.02
N ALA A 27 2.37 -5.73 4.93
CA ALA A 27 2.07 -6.53 3.75
C ALA A 27 1.74 -5.65 2.53
N TRP A 28 0.97 -4.58 2.72
CA TRP A 28 0.68 -3.59 1.67
C TRP A 28 1.98 -2.98 1.11
N LEU A 29 2.86 -2.52 2.00
CA LEU A 29 4.14 -1.95 1.62
C LEU A 29 5.02 -2.97 0.89
N LEU A 30 5.10 -4.20 1.39
CA LEU A 30 5.88 -5.27 0.77
C LEU A 30 5.39 -5.58 -0.65
N PHE A 31 4.09 -5.81 -0.83
CA PHE A 31 3.54 -6.10 -2.16
C PHE A 31 3.73 -4.91 -3.11
N SER A 32 3.53 -3.68 -2.61
CA SER A 32 3.74 -2.47 -3.41
C SER A 32 5.20 -2.35 -3.85
N LEU A 33 6.16 -2.46 -2.93
CA LEU A 33 7.59 -2.35 -3.24
C LEU A 33 8.04 -3.41 -4.26
N VAL A 34 7.62 -4.67 -4.08
CA VAL A 34 7.99 -5.75 -5.01
C VAL A 34 7.43 -5.49 -6.41
N LEU A 35 6.16 -5.05 -6.50
CA LEU A 35 5.51 -4.80 -7.78
C LEU A 35 6.03 -3.54 -8.46
N HIS A 36 6.29 -2.47 -7.71
CA HIS A 36 6.94 -1.26 -8.23
C HIS A 36 8.36 -1.57 -8.71
N LEU A 37 9.16 -2.31 -7.93
CA LEU A 37 10.49 -2.72 -8.37
C LEU A 37 10.47 -3.52 -9.67
N ALA A 38 9.55 -4.49 -9.77
CA ALA A 38 9.39 -5.29 -10.97
C ALA A 38 8.98 -4.42 -12.18
N TRP A 39 8.11 -3.45 -11.95
CA TRP A 39 7.69 -2.51 -12.99
C TRP A 39 8.83 -1.59 -13.43
N GLU A 40 9.57 -1.03 -12.48
CA GLU A 40 10.74 -0.16 -12.74
C GLU A 40 11.77 -0.87 -13.62
N ILE A 41 12.11 -2.12 -13.28
CA ILE A 41 13.01 -2.94 -14.08
C ILE A 41 12.44 -3.18 -15.49
N ALA A 42 11.14 -3.43 -15.61
CA ALA A 42 10.50 -3.71 -16.89
C ALA A 42 10.42 -2.46 -17.79
N GLN A 43 10.28 -1.26 -17.22
CA GLN A 43 10.21 -0.01 -17.99
C GLN A 43 11.55 0.63 -18.30
N LEU A 44 12.65 0.19 -17.67
CA LEU A 44 14.01 0.70 -17.93
C LEU A 44 14.34 0.93 -19.42
N PRO A 45 14.05 -0.01 -20.35
CA PRO A 45 14.35 0.19 -21.78
C PRO A 45 13.62 1.36 -22.45
N LEU A 46 12.60 1.94 -21.80
CA LEU A 46 11.86 3.11 -22.31
C LEU A 46 12.55 4.45 -21.97
N TYR A 47 13.62 4.42 -21.18
CA TYR A 47 14.38 5.60 -20.76
C TYR A 47 15.78 5.60 -21.38
N THR A 48 16.29 6.78 -21.72
CA THR A 48 17.66 6.93 -22.27
C THR A 48 18.74 6.50 -21.27
N LEU A 49 18.44 6.63 -19.97
CA LEU A 49 19.27 6.16 -18.85
C LEU A 49 19.75 4.70 -19.03
N TRP A 50 18.92 3.83 -19.62
CA TRP A 50 19.27 2.43 -19.84
C TRP A 50 20.45 2.24 -20.81
N HIS A 51 20.59 3.14 -21.78
CA HIS A 51 21.61 3.06 -22.82
C HIS A 51 22.87 3.86 -22.48
N ASP A 52 22.71 5.00 -21.82
CA ASP A 52 23.75 6.03 -21.72
C ASP A 52 24.49 6.05 -20.38
N GLU A 53 23.99 5.34 -19.36
CA GLU A 53 24.52 5.40 -17.99
C GLU A 53 25.21 4.13 -17.50
N ARG A 54 26.02 4.32 -16.44
CA ARG A 54 26.74 3.22 -15.78
C ARG A 54 25.76 2.31 -15.03
N PRO A 55 25.99 0.97 -15.00
CA PRO A 55 25.11 0.03 -14.29
C PRO A 55 24.84 0.38 -12.81
N ALA A 56 25.83 0.94 -12.11
CA ALA A 56 25.66 1.39 -10.73
C ALA A 56 24.69 2.58 -10.60
N HIS A 57 24.67 3.48 -11.57
CA HIS A 57 23.73 4.60 -11.61
C HIS A 57 22.31 4.10 -11.90
N ILE A 58 22.17 3.17 -12.85
CA ILE A 58 20.89 2.52 -13.17
C ILE A 58 20.32 1.83 -11.91
N ALA A 59 21.14 1.05 -11.20
CA ALA A 59 20.71 0.39 -9.97
C ALA A 59 20.28 1.38 -8.88
N TRP A 60 21.02 2.48 -8.71
CA TRP A 60 20.64 3.55 -7.78
C TRP A 60 19.33 4.21 -8.16
N ALA A 61 19.13 4.52 -9.45
CA ALA A 61 17.92 5.15 -9.96
C ALA A 61 16.70 4.25 -9.71
N VAL A 62 16.78 2.96 -10.07
CA VAL A 62 15.72 1.98 -9.80
C VAL A 62 15.39 1.90 -8.30
N ALA A 63 16.42 1.84 -7.45
CA ALA A 63 16.21 1.78 -6.00
C ALA A 63 15.57 3.06 -5.45
N HIS A 64 16.02 4.23 -5.91
CA HIS A 64 15.49 5.52 -5.51
C HIS A 64 14.03 5.70 -5.95
N CYS A 65 13.70 5.37 -7.20
CA CYS A 65 12.35 5.41 -7.74
C CYS A 65 11.41 4.44 -6.99
N THR A 66 11.84 3.19 -6.81
CA THR A 66 11.07 2.19 -6.05
C THR A 66 10.80 2.64 -4.61
N ALA A 67 11.79 3.25 -3.95
CA ALA A 67 11.62 3.78 -2.60
C ALA A 67 10.62 4.94 -2.56
N GLY A 68 10.70 5.86 -3.53
CA GLY A 68 9.73 6.95 -3.70
C GLY A 68 8.31 6.43 -3.91
N ASP A 69 8.13 5.45 -4.80
CA ASP A 69 6.85 4.80 -5.04
C ASP A 69 6.28 4.14 -3.79
N GLY A 70 7.12 3.46 -3.01
CA GLY A 70 6.70 2.87 -1.74
C GLY A 70 6.15 3.92 -0.76
N LEU A 71 6.77 5.10 -0.68
CA LEU A 71 6.28 6.21 0.15
C LEU A 71 4.95 6.76 -0.36
N ILE A 72 4.79 6.92 -1.69
CA ILE A 72 3.54 7.39 -2.27
C ILE A 72 2.44 6.34 -2.06
N ALA A 73 2.75 5.05 -2.20
CA ALA A 73 1.80 3.95 -1.95
C ALA A 73 1.33 3.90 -0.48
N LEU A 74 2.22 4.20 0.48
CA LEU A 74 1.85 4.37 1.89
C LEU A 74 0.95 5.59 2.09
N GLY A 75 1.32 6.72 1.51
CA GLY A 75 0.53 7.95 1.56
C GLY A 75 -0.88 7.74 0.98
N ALA A 76 -0.97 7.10 -0.19
CA ALA A 76 -2.25 6.79 -0.85
C ALA A 76 -3.11 5.82 -0.02
N TYR A 77 -2.51 4.83 0.66
CA TYR A 77 -3.23 3.96 1.59
C TYR A 77 -3.78 4.75 2.79
N ALA A 78 -2.98 5.67 3.35
CA ALA A 78 -3.39 6.52 4.46
C ALA A 78 -4.55 7.45 4.05
N VAL A 79 -4.43 8.13 2.90
CA VAL A 79 -5.49 8.97 2.32
C VAL A 79 -6.76 8.15 2.13
N THR A 80 -6.67 6.97 1.53
CA THR A 80 -7.82 6.07 1.32
C THR A 80 -8.50 5.69 2.63
N SER A 81 -7.71 5.35 3.66
CA SER A 81 -8.23 4.98 4.98
C SER A 81 -8.97 6.14 5.65
N VAL A 82 -8.46 7.36 5.51
CA VAL A 82 -9.10 8.58 6.00
C VAL A 82 -10.37 8.89 5.21
N SER A 83 -10.32 8.88 3.88
CA SER A 83 -11.47 9.16 3.00
C SER A 83 -12.63 8.19 3.18
N LEU A 84 -12.34 6.95 3.54
CA LEU A 84 -13.34 5.91 3.79
C LEU A 84 -13.68 5.71 5.27
N HIS A 85 -13.03 6.46 6.18
CA HIS A 85 -13.18 6.31 7.62
C HIS A 85 -13.07 4.86 8.12
N SER A 86 -12.28 4.02 7.45
CA SER A 86 -12.10 2.60 7.77
C SER A 86 -10.69 2.17 7.44
N THR A 87 -10.02 1.50 8.37
CA THR A 87 -8.72 0.84 8.15
C THR A 87 -8.86 -0.56 7.53
N LYS A 88 -10.09 -1.08 7.51
CA LYS A 88 -10.47 -2.38 6.93
C LYS A 88 -11.05 -2.24 5.52
N TRP A 89 -10.94 -1.04 4.93
CA TRP A 89 -11.40 -0.74 3.57
C TRP A 89 -10.94 -1.76 2.50
N PRO A 90 -9.75 -2.43 2.58
CA PRO A 90 -9.37 -3.42 1.57
C PRO A 90 -10.33 -4.61 1.49
N TRP A 91 -11.08 -4.89 2.56
CA TRP A 91 -12.07 -5.98 2.61
C TRP A 91 -13.51 -5.47 2.59
N GLU A 92 -13.80 -4.35 3.23
CA GLU A 92 -15.16 -3.80 3.35
C GLU A 92 -15.61 -3.03 2.09
N SER A 93 -14.70 -2.28 1.48
CA SER A 93 -15.01 -1.36 0.38
C SER A 93 -13.90 -1.29 -0.68
N PRO A 94 -13.45 -2.44 -1.23
CA PRO A 94 -12.26 -2.52 -2.07
C PRO A 94 -12.34 -1.72 -3.37
N SER A 95 -13.51 -1.64 -4.01
CA SER A 95 -13.68 -0.89 -5.26
C SER A 95 -13.57 0.62 -5.03
N ARG A 96 -14.17 1.12 -3.94
CA ARG A 96 -14.07 2.52 -3.53
C ARG A 96 -12.64 2.86 -3.12
N GLY A 97 -11.98 1.96 -2.38
CA GLY A 97 -10.59 2.13 -2.00
C GLY A 97 -9.64 2.17 -3.20
N LEU A 98 -9.84 1.27 -4.17
CA LEU A 98 -9.07 1.26 -5.41
C LEU A 98 -9.26 2.55 -6.23
N ALA A 99 -10.49 3.09 -6.29
CA ALA A 99 -10.74 4.35 -6.96
C ALA A 99 -9.98 5.52 -6.31
N VAL A 100 -9.94 5.58 -4.97
CA VAL A 100 -9.18 6.62 -4.24
C VAL A 100 -7.68 6.43 -4.42
N LEU A 101 -7.18 5.19 -4.41
CA LEU A 101 -5.78 4.87 -4.69
C LEU A 101 -5.37 5.34 -6.09
N TRP A 102 -6.15 5.01 -7.12
CA TRP A 102 -5.88 5.44 -8.48
C TRP A 102 -5.95 6.96 -8.61
N ALA A 103 -6.97 7.60 -8.04
CA ALA A 103 -7.07 9.06 -8.06
C ALA A 103 -5.86 9.72 -7.38
N SER A 104 -5.42 9.19 -6.24
CA SER A 104 -4.28 9.71 -5.48
C SER A 104 -2.96 9.52 -6.24
N GLY A 105 -2.74 8.31 -6.77
CA GLY A 105 -1.55 7.97 -7.56
C GLY A 105 -1.46 8.79 -8.84
N LEU A 106 -2.52 8.81 -9.65
CA LEU A 106 -2.56 9.57 -10.89
C LEU A 106 -2.45 11.07 -10.67
N ALA A 107 -3.10 11.62 -9.62
CA ALA A 107 -2.95 13.03 -9.27
C ALA A 107 -1.50 13.37 -8.88
N TRP A 108 -0.85 12.48 -8.11
CA TRP A 108 0.56 12.66 -7.76
C TRP A 108 1.47 12.58 -8.97
N THR A 109 1.31 11.57 -9.84
CA THR A 109 2.08 11.43 -11.09
C THR A 109 1.89 12.63 -12.00
N ALA A 110 0.65 13.08 -12.20
CA ALA A 110 0.37 14.27 -12.99
C ALA A 110 1.00 15.52 -12.39
N PHE A 111 0.96 15.68 -11.06
CA PHE A 111 1.60 16.79 -10.35
C PHE A 111 3.13 16.76 -10.47
N SER A 112 3.76 15.60 -10.29
CA SER A 112 5.21 15.45 -10.38
C SER A 112 5.72 15.70 -11.81
N GLU A 113 4.99 15.22 -12.81
CA GLU A 113 5.33 15.44 -14.23
C GLU A 113 5.09 16.88 -14.65
N TRP A 114 3.99 17.52 -14.21
CA TRP A 114 3.77 18.95 -14.45
C TRP A 114 4.89 19.81 -13.86
N ARG A 115 5.38 19.46 -12.65
CA ARG A 115 6.56 20.10 -12.04
C ARG A 115 7.86 19.84 -12.82
N HIS A 116 8.00 18.70 -13.51
CA HIS A 116 9.20 18.39 -14.29
C HIS A 116 9.20 19.01 -15.69
N VAL A 117 8.06 19.05 -16.38
CA VAL A 117 7.92 19.63 -17.72
C VAL A 117 8.21 21.14 -17.73
N TYR A 118 7.93 21.85 -16.62
CA TYR A 118 8.11 23.30 -16.57
C TYR A 118 9.38 23.80 -15.86
N ASP A 119 10.03 23.02 -14.96
CA ASP A 119 11.13 23.56 -14.14
C ASP A 119 12.51 22.87 -14.25
N LEU A 120 12.65 21.56 -14.56
CA LEU A 120 13.88 20.84 -14.13
C LEU A 120 14.64 19.96 -15.14
N GLY A 121 14.05 19.48 -16.25
CA GLY A 121 14.79 18.81 -17.33
C GLY A 121 15.69 17.61 -16.94
N SER A 122 15.42 16.93 -15.83
CA SER A 122 16.36 16.00 -15.18
C SER A 122 16.40 14.59 -15.77
N TRP A 123 15.46 14.20 -16.63
CA TRP A 123 15.43 12.90 -17.31
C TRP A 123 14.72 13.05 -18.66
N ALA A 124 15.15 12.29 -19.67
CA ALA A 124 14.55 12.30 -20.99
C ALA A 124 13.92 10.93 -21.30
N TYR A 125 12.72 10.97 -21.87
CA TYR A 125 12.07 9.80 -22.44
C TYR A 125 12.79 9.39 -23.72
N ALA A 126 12.98 8.08 -23.94
CA ALA A 126 13.44 7.61 -25.23
C ALA A 126 12.31 7.78 -26.28
N ASP A 127 12.67 7.87 -27.56
CA ASP A 127 11.70 8.02 -28.66
C ASP A 127 10.64 6.91 -28.70
N SER A 128 10.96 5.74 -28.12
CA SER A 128 10.06 4.59 -28.01
C SER A 128 8.97 4.74 -26.96
N MET A 129 9.03 5.75 -26.08
CA MET A 129 8.08 5.89 -24.99
C MET A 129 6.81 6.64 -25.44
N PRO A 130 5.63 5.98 -25.46
CA PRO A 130 4.39 6.67 -25.77
C PRO A 130 4.07 7.67 -24.64
N THR A 131 3.65 8.87 -25.03
CA THR A 131 3.24 9.92 -24.10
C THR A 131 1.78 10.30 -24.27
N LEU A 132 1.14 10.69 -23.17
CA LEU A 132 -0.20 11.25 -23.14
C LEU A 132 -0.11 12.65 -22.53
N ALA A 133 -0.44 13.68 -23.32
CA ALA A 133 -0.29 15.08 -22.92
C ALA A 133 1.13 15.44 -22.41
N GLY A 134 2.16 14.82 -22.98
CA GLY A 134 3.56 15.03 -22.57
C GLY A 134 4.02 14.17 -21.39
N ILE A 135 3.11 13.40 -20.77
CA ILE A 135 3.42 12.49 -19.66
C ILE A 135 3.69 11.08 -20.19
N GLY A 136 4.75 10.43 -19.71
CA GLY A 136 5.05 9.05 -20.05
C GLY A 136 3.92 8.08 -19.71
N LEU A 137 3.53 7.20 -20.65
CA LEU A 137 2.46 6.23 -20.42
C LEU A 137 2.85 5.14 -19.44
N ALA A 138 4.13 4.75 -19.36
CA ALA A 138 4.57 3.69 -18.45
C ALA A 138 4.42 4.08 -16.96
N PRO A 139 4.80 5.30 -16.52
CA PRO A 139 4.47 5.80 -15.17
C PRO A 139 2.96 5.85 -14.88
N LEU A 140 2.13 6.28 -15.85
CA LEU A 140 0.68 6.30 -15.67
C LEU A 140 0.12 4.88 -15.52
N ALA A 141 0.57 3.95 -16.36
CA ALA A 141 0.18 2.56 -16.31
C ALA A 141 0.65 1.88 -15.01
N GLN A 142 1.82 2.24 -14.49
CA GLN A 142 2.33 1.78 -13.19
C GLN A 142 1.30 2.07 -12.09
N TRP A 143 0.82 3.32 -12.02
CA TRP A 143 -0.14 3.76 -10.99
C TRP A 143 -1.55 3.19 -11.14
N VAL A 144 -1.88 2.62 -12.30
CA VAL A 144 -3.13 1.86 -12.48
C VAL A 144 -2.94 0.39 -12.12
N VAL A 145 -1.91 -0.25 -12.70
CA VAL A 145 -1.71 -1.70 -12.61
C VAL A 145 -1.17 -2.12 -11.24
N VAL A 146 -0.13 -1.44 -10.75
CA VAL A 146 0.58 -1.86 -9.53
C VAL A 146 -0.31 -1.76 -8.28
N PRO A 147 -1.01 -0.64 -7.99
CA PRO A 147 -1.88 -0.57 -6.82
C PRO A 147 -3.05 -1.56 -6.87
N GLY A 148 -3.59 -1.82 -8.07
CA GLY A 148 -4.65 -2.82 -8.26
C GLY A 148 -4.18 -4.24 -7.93
N LEU A 149 -2.99 -4.61 -8.42
CA LEU A 149 -2.40 -5.92 -8.15
C LEU A 149 -1.93 -6.06 -6.70
N ALA A 150 -1.35 -5.01 -6.12
CA ALA A 150 -0.97 -4.97 -4.71
C ALA A 150 -2.19 -5.16 -3.79
N LEU A 151 -3.31 -4.49 -4.09
CA LEU A 151 -4.55 -4.66 -3.35
C LEU A 151 -5.10 -6.09 -3.49
N TRP A 152 -5.05 -6.66 -4.69
CA TRP A 152 -5.43 -8.05 -4.91
C TRP A 152 -4.57 -9.02 -4.09
N CYS A 153 -3.25 -8.88 -4.12
CA CYS A 153 -2.32 -9.68 -3.31
C CYS A 153 -2.62 -9.54 -1.81
N LEU A 154 -2.80 -8.30 -1.33
CA LEU A 154 -3.12 -8.02 0.08
C LEU A 154 -4.41 -8.72 0.52
N ARG A 155 -5.42 -8.74 -0.34
CA ARG A 155 -6.71 -9.38 -0.02
C ARG A 155 -6.64 -10.91 -0.05
N LYS A 156 -5.77 -11.47 -0.89
CA LYS A 156 -5.49 -12.92 -0.95
C LYS A 156 -4.66 -13.38 0.25
N TRP A 157 -3.77 -12.53 0.73
CA TRP A 157 -3.07 -12.75 1.99
C TRP A 157 -4.08 -12.65 3.14
N HIS A 158 -4.35 -13.77 3.82
CA HIS A 158 -5.37 -13.88 4.86
C HIS A 158 -4.79 -13.64 6.27
N PRO A 159 -4.97 -12.45 6.90
CA PRO A 159 -4.68 -12.28 8.32
C PRO A 159 -5.85 -12.74 9.24
N VAL A 160 -7.08 -12.84 8.71
CA VAL A 160 -8.33 -12.96 9.51
C VAL A 160 -8.62 -14.39 10.01
N ARG A 161 -7.93 -15.44 9.54
CA ARG A 161 -8.31 -16.83 9.86
C ARG A 161 -7.72 -17.37 11.19
N VAL A 162 -6.79 -16.63 11.82
CA VAL A 162 -6.09 -17.11 13.02
C VAL A 162 -6.88 -16.85 14.32
N GLU A 163 -7.75 -15.84 14.37
CA GLU A 163 -8.54 -15.53 15.58
C GLU A 163 -9.76 -16.45 15.78
N ALA A 164 -10.21 -17.17 14.75
CA ALA A 164 -11.35 -18.09 14.86
C ALA A 164 -11.01 -19.40 15.60
N SER A 165 -9.74 -19.67 15.92
CA SER A 165 -9.28 -20.92 16.52
C SER A 165 -9.05 -20.86 18.04
N THR A 166 -9.29 -19.73 18.70
CA THR A 166 -9.01 -19.55 20.15
C THR A 166 -10.27 -19.37 20.99
N LYS A 167 -11.44 -19.85 20.54
CA LYS A 167 -12.59 -20.02 21.43
C LYS A 167 -12.46 -21.39 22.12
N PRO A 168 -12.14 -21.47 23.43
CA PRO A 168 -12.15 -22.75 24.12
C PRO A 168 -13.57 -23.32 24.08
N PRO A 169 -13.75 -24.65 23.98
CA PRO A 169 -15.07 -25.25 24.07
C PRO A 169 -15.68 -24.88 25.43
N THR A 170 -16.72 -24.06 25.41
CA THR A 170 -17.65 -23.91 26.53
C THR A 170 -18.43 -25.21 26.66
N GLY A 171 -17.85 -26.17 27.37
CA GLY A 171 -18.50 -27.38 27.83
C GLY A 171 -18.81 -27.25 29.31
N ASP A 172 -19.97 -26.67 29.60
CA ASP A 172 -20.65 -26.77 30.88
C ASP A 172 -21.23 -28.19 31.00
N GLU A 173 -20.60 -29.05 31.80
CA GLU A 173 -21.28 -30.19 32.42
C GLU A 173 -20.97 -30.20 33.91
N GLY A 174 -21.49 -29.17 34.59
CA GLY A 174 -21.41 -29.01 36.04
C GLY A 174 -22.75 -28.79 36.69
N LYS A 175 -23.85 -29.47 36.28
CA LYS A 175 -25.08 -29.52 37.12
C LYS A 175 -26.13 -30.55 36.66
N ARG A 176 -26.16 -31.70 37.33
CA ARG A 176 -27.43 -32.22 37.91
C ARG A 176 -27.15 -33.18 39.07
N ILE A 177 -27.23 -32.60 40.26
CA ILE A 177 -27.58 -33.31 41.49
C ILE A 177 -29.04 -33.76 41.35
N ARG A 178 -29.27 -35.07 41.33
CA ARG A 178 -30.36 -35.77 42.04
C ARG A 178 -30.11 -37.27 42.02
#